data_AF-A0A502GJF4-F1
#
_entry.id   AF-A0A502GJF4-F1
#
_cell.length_a   1.000
_cell.length_b   1.000
_cell.length_c   1.000
_cell.angle_alpha   90.00
_cell.angle_beta   90.00
_cell.angle_gamma   90.00
#
_symmetry.space_group_name_H-M   'P 1'
#
loop_
_entity.id
_entity.type
_entity.pdbx_description
1 polymer ?
#
loop_
_entity_poly.entity_id
_entity_poly.type
_entity_poly.pdbx_seq_one_letter_code
_entity_poly.pdbx_strand_id
1 'polypeptide(L)'
;SGSTGIARLNVLCLLSMIASVMTWFIGYLIELTGKHHSYQANTIKTRRVLSFQTLARNVLRHESDLITAANILNAFNIWQKNYDSVSHW
;
A
#
# COMPACT_ATOMS: atom_id res chain seq x y z
N SER A 1 12.43 33.77 17.86
CA SER A 1 12.06 32.34 18.03
C SER A 1 11.14 31.79 16.94
N GLY A 2 11.40 32.06 15.64
CA GLY A 2 10.57 31.56 14.53
C GLY A 2 11.09 30.29 13.82
N SER A 3 12.33 29.87 14.09
CA SER A 3 13.00 28.80 13.33
C SER A 3 12.61 27.38 13.78
N THR A 4 12.25 27.18 15.06
CA THR A 4 11.92 25.86 15.61
C THR A 4 10.63 25.28 15.02
N GLY A 5 9.65 26.12 14.69
CA GLY A 5 8.39 25.69 14.07
C GLY A 5 8.59 25.13 12.66
N ILE A 6 9.38 25.83 11.83
CA ILE A 6 9.66 25.42 10.45
C ILE A 6 10.46 24.12 10.41
N ALA A 7 11.47 23.96 11.27
CA ALA A 7 12.24 22.73 11.36
C ALA A 7 11.36 21.52 11.75
N ARG A 8 10.43 21.70 12.71
CA ARG A 8 9.48 20.65 13.10
C ARG A 8 8.50 20.31 11.96
N LEU A 9 7.99 21.32 11.26
CA LEU A 9 7.12 21.10 10.10
C LEU A 9 7.83 20.32 8.98
N ASN A 10 9.10 20.62 8.71
CA ASN A 10 9.89 19.89 7.72
C ASN A 10 10.04 18.41 8.09
N VAL A 11 10.33 18.10 9.35
CA VAL A 11 10.42 16.71 9.84
C VAL A 11 9.07 16.01 9.73
N LEU A 12 7.98 16.68 10.12
CA LEU A 12 6.63 16.12 10.00
C LEU A 12 6.21 15.90 8.54
N CYS A 13 6.57 16.81 7.63
CA CYS A 13 6.34 16.64 6.20
C CYS A 13 7.11 15.43 5.66
N LEU A 14 8.38 15.29 6.03
CA LEU A 14 9.19 14.14 5.64
C LEU A 14 8.59 12.81 6.15
N LEU A 15 8.21 12.77 7.43
CA LEU A 15 7.53 11.61 8.03
C LEU A 15 6.22 11.31 7.31
N SER A 16 5.44 12.34 6.98
CA SER A 16 4.18 12.19 6.23
C SER A 16 4.41 11.64 4.82
N MET A 17 5.46 12.08 4.13
CA MET A 17 5.81 11.57 2.81
C MET A 17 6.23 10.10 2.88
N ILE A 18 7.10 9.74 3.84
CA ILE A 18 7.51 8.34 4.04
C ILE A 18 6.29 7.47 4.37
N ALA A 19 5.45 7.91 5.30
CA ALA A 19 4.22 7.21 5.65
C ALA A 19 3.29 7.06 4.44
N SER A 20 3.18 8.07 3.59
CA SER A 20 2.38 8.03 2.37
C SER A 20 2.91 6.99 1.37
N VAL A 21 4.23 6.94 1.18
CA VAL A 21 4.88 5.94 0.31
C VAL A 21 4.68 4.53 0.87
N MET A 22 4.87 4.33 2.18
CA MET A 22 4.67 3.03 2.82
C MET A 22 3.22 2.55 2.69
N THR A 23 2.26 3.46 2.89
CA THR A 23 0.83 3.15 2.75
C THR A 23 0.48 2.81 1.30
N TRP A 24 1.09 3.49 0.33
CA TRP A 24 0.93 3.18 -1.09
C TRP A 24 1.45 1.76 -1.41
N PHE A 25 2.62 1.39 -0.91
CA PHE A 25 3.18 0.03 -1.06
C PHE A 25 2.26 -1.03 -0.46
N ILE A 26 1.76 -0.84 0.76
CA ILE A 26 0.82 -1.79 1.39
C ILE A 26 -0.41 -1.99 0.51
N GLY A 27 -1.01 -0.90 0.02
CA GLY A 27 -2.17 -0.98 -0.87
C GLY A 27 -1.87 -1.76 -2.15
N TYR A 28 -0.69 -1.56 -2.72
CA TYR A 28 -0.24 -2.27 -3.92
C TYR A 28 -0.06 -3.77 -3.68
N LEU A 29 0.57 -4.18 -2.57
CA LEU A 29 0.73 -5.60 -2.22
C LEU A 29 -0.63 -6.29 -2.02
N ILE A 30 -1.61 -5.59 -1.45
CA ILE A 30 -2.97 -6.11 -1.27
C ILE A 30 -3.69 -6.23 -2.63
N GLU A 31 -3.42 -5.32 -3.58
CA GLU A 31 -3.92 -5.47 -4.94
C GLU A 31 -3.33 -6.70 -5.63
N LEU A 32 -2.01 -6.90 -5.56
CA LEU A 32 -1.31 -8.04 -6.17
C LEU A 32 -1.81 -9.40 -5.67
N THR A 33 -2.27 -9.47 -4.42
CA THR A 33 -2.86 -10.70 -3.85
C THR A 33 -4.35 -10.89 -4.18
N GLY A 34 -4.97 -9.96 -4.92
CA GLY A 34 -6.39 -10.00 -5.28
C GLY A 34 -7.36 -9.72 -4.12
N LYS A 35 -6.86 -9.54 -2.90
CA LYS A 35 -7.69 -9.34 -1.69
C LYS A 35 -8.40 -7.99 -1.64
N HIS A 36 -7.96 -7.04 -2.46
CA HIS A 36 -8.58 -5.71 -2.56
C HIS A 36 -10.09 -5.74 -2.89
N HIS A 37 -10.56 -6.78 -3.56
CA HIS A 37 -11.98 -6.98 -3.89
C HIS A 37 -12.90 -7.19 -2.67
N SER A 38 -12.37 -7.70 -1.56
CA SER A 38 -13.14 -7.87 -0.31
C SER A 38 -13.47 -6.53 0.35
N TYR A 39 -12.68 -5.50 0.08
CA TYR A 39 -12.87 -4.15 0.61
C TYR A 39 -13.79 -3.27 -0.26
N GLN A 40 -14.31 -3.81 -1.37
CA GLN A 40 -15.21 -3.07 -2.26
C GLN A 40 -16.66 -3.47 -1.97
N ALA A 41 -17.49 -2.46 -1.69
CA ALA A 41 -18.94 -2.63 -1.57
C ALA A 41 -19.63 -2.85 -2.93
N ASN A 42 -18.94 -2.55 -4.04
CA ASN A 42 -19.49 -2.73 -5.38
C ASN A 42 -19.60 -4.22 -5.75
N THR A 43 -20.73 -4.59 -6.35
CA THR A 43 -21.00 -5.94 -6.87
C THR A 43 -20.03 -6.33 -7.98
N ILE A 44 -19.59 -5.37 -8.80
CA ILE A 44 -18.60 -5.58 -9.86
C ILE A 44 -17.19 -5.43 -9.27
N LYS A 45 -16.44 -6.53 -9.25
CA LYS A 45 -15.11 -6.65 -8.66
C LYS A 45 -14.06 -6.99 -9.71
N THR A 46 -14.15 -6.42 -10.90
CA THR A 46 -13.19 -6.65 -11.99
C THR A 46 -11.96 -5.77 -11.92
N ARG A 47 -12.02 -4.69 -11.12
CA ARG A 47 -10.93 -3.71 -10.95
C ARG A 47 -10.90 -3.16 -9.54
N ARG A 48 -9.76 -2.58 -9.18
CA ARG A 48 -9.60 -1.76 -7.98
C ARG A 48 -10.31 -0.41 -8.15
N VAL A 49 -11.16 -0.06 -7.19
CA VAL A 49 -11.92 1.19 -7.10
C VAL A 49 -11.34 2.10 -6.01
N LEU A 50 -10.87 1.51 -4.91
CA LEU A 50 -10.23 2.26 -3.81
C LEU A 50 -8.80 2.67 -4.20
N SER A 51 -8.40 3.90 -3.84
CA SER A 51 -6.98 4.29 -3.91
C SER A 51 -6.14 3.40 -2.98
N PHE A 52 -4.87 3.25 -3.29
CA PHE A 52 -3.96 2.43 -2.46
C PHE A 52 -3.91 2.89 -1.02
N GLN A 53 -3.92 4.20 -0.79
CA GLN A 53 -3.91 4.76 0.56
C GLN A 53 -5.18 4.37 1.34
N THR A 54 -6.35 4.45 0.70
CA THR A 54 -7.63 4.08 1.34
C THR A 54 -7.73 2.58 1.56
N LEU A 55 -7.28 1.79 0.59
CA LEU A 55 -7.24 0.33 0.69
C LEU A 55 -6.34 -0.12 1.84
N ALA A 56 -5.10 0.37 1.90
CA ALA A 56 -4.16 0.07 2.97
C ALA A 56 -4.69 0.50 4.34
N ARG A 57 -5.33 1.67 4.44
CA ARG A 57 -5.99 2.11 5.68
C ARG A 57 -7.09 1.14 6.10
N ASN A 58 -7.92 0.67 5.18
CA ASN A 58 -8.98 -0.29 5.49
C ASN A 58 -8.42 -1.63 5.95
N VAL A 59 -7.34 -2.10 5.31
CA VAL A 59 -6.64 -3.33 5.71
C VAL A 59 -6.03 -3.16 7.10
N LEU A 60 -5.28 -2.09 7.35
CA LEU A 60 -4.68 -1.81 8.66
C LEU A 60 -5.73 -1.74 9.79
N ARG A 61 -6.95 -1.29 9.48
CA ARG A 61 -8.02 -1.13 10.47
C ARG A 61 -8.78 -2.42 10.77
N HIS A 62 -8.93 -3.32 9.80
CA HIS A 62 -9.80 -4.50 9.95
C HIS A 62 -9.04 -5.82 9.90
N GLU A 63 -7.87 -5.87 9.25
CA GLU A 63 -7.09 -7.08 8.99
C GLU A 63 -5.58 -6.77 9.01
N SER A 64 -5.08 -6.17 10.09
CA SER A 64 -3.64 -5.83 10.24
C SER A 64 -2.72 -7.05 10.09
N ASP A 65 -3.22 -8.24 10.41
CA ASP A 65 -2.51 -9.52 10.31
C ASP A 65 -2.18 -9.91 8.86
N LEU A 66 -2.81 -9.25 7.88
CA LEU A 66 -2.40 -9.39 6.48
C LEU A 66 -1.03 -8.75 6.21
N ILE A 67 -0.59 -7.81 7.03
CA ILE A 67 0.69 -7.09 6.88
C ILE A 67 1.75 -7.81 7.70
N THR A 68 1.98 -9.08 7.39
CA THR A 68 3.05 -9.90 7.95
C THR A 68 4.20 -10.02 6.97
N ALA A 69 5.41 -10.26 7.48
CA ALA A 69 6.59 -10.47 6.64
C ALA A 69 6.37 -11.58 5.59
N ALA A 70 5.66 -12.64 5.96
CA ALA A 70 5.32 -13.74 5.05
C ALA A 70 4.44 -13.29 3.88
N ASN A 71 3.38 -12.53 4.15
CA ASN A 71 2.49 -12.02 3.10
C ASN A 71 3.18 -10.97 2.22
N ILE A 72 4.04 -10.13 2.80
CA ILE A 72 4.86 -9.17 2.06
C ILE A 72 5.80 -9.92 1.11
N LEU A 73 6.49 -10.94 1.59
CA LEU A 73 7.39 -11.76 0.77
C LEU A 73 6.63 -12.48 -0.36
N ASN A 74 5.45 -13.02 -0.07
CA ASN A 74 4.61 -13.64 -1.10
C ASN A 74 4.19 -12.63 -2.18
N ALA A 75 3.75 -11.45 -1.79
CA ALA A 75 3.38 -10.39 -2.72
C ALA A 75 4.60 -9.92 -3.55
N PHE A 76 5.80 -9.87 -2.96
CA PHE A 76 7.04 -9.59 -3.69
C PHE A 76 7.37 -10.68 -4.72
N ASN A 77 7.22 -11.96 -4.37
CA ASN A 77 7.44 -13.06 -5.31
C ASN A 77 6.45 -13.03 -6.49
N ILE A 78 5.18 -12.67 -6.23
CA ILE A 78 4.19 -12.47 -7.30
C ILE A 78 4.60 -11.32 -8.21
N TRP A 79 5.02 -10.20 -7.61
CA TRP A 79 5.51 -9.05 -8.36
C TRP A 79 6.70 -9.41 -9.25
N GLN A 80 7.69 -10.11 -8.71
CA GLN A 80 8.88 -10.51 -9.45
C GLN A 80 8.52 -11.41 -10.64
N LYS A 81 7.65 -12.42 -10.44
CA LYS A 81 7.16 -13.27 -11.54
C LYS A 81 6.48 -12.47 -12.64
N ASN A 82 5.65 -11.49 -12.27
CA ASN A 82 4.96 -10.63 -13.23
C ASN A 82 5.96 -9.75 -13.99
N TYR A 83 6.96 -9.21 -13.30
CA TYR A 83 8.02 -8.42 -13.93
C TYR A 83 8.83 -9.26 -14.92
N ASP A 84 9.29 -10.44 -14.50
CA ASP A 84 10.07 -11.35 -15.34
C ASP A 84 9.30 -11.72 -16.61
N SER A 85 7.99 -12.01 -16.50
CA SER A 85 7.12 -12.32 -17.64
C SER A 85 6.97 -11.18 -18.66
N VAL A 86 7.11 -9.93 -18.22
CA VAL A 86 7.05 -8.73 -19.08
C VAL A 86 8.43 -8.36 -19.61
N SER A 87 9.51 -8.86 -19.00
CA SER A 87 10.89 -8.57 -19.42
C SER A 87 11.40 -9.47 -20.55
N HIS A 88 10.64 -10.51 -20.93
CA HIS A 88 10.98 -11.45 -21.99
C HIS A 88 10.42 -11.08 -23.38
N TRP A 89 10.13 -9.79 -23.63
CA TRP A 89 9.73 -9.25 -24.94
C TRP A 89 10.86 -8.48 -25.62
#